data_AF-A0A819N5N8-F1
#
_entry.id   AF-A0A819N5N8-F1
#
_cell.length_a   1.000
_cell.length_b   1.000
_cell.length_c   1.000
_cell.angle_alpha   90.00
_cell.angle_beta   90.00
_cell.angle_gamma   90.00
#
_symmetry.space_group_name_H-M   'P 1'
#
loop_
_entity.id
_entity.type
_entity.pdbx_description
1 polymer ?
#
loop_
_entity_poly.entity_id
_entity_poly.type
_entity_poly.pdbx_seq_one_letter_code
_entity_poly.pdbx_strand_id
1 'polypeptide(L)'
;MEINEQNLEALSTYLRKTLSANTNERLEAEKTLKQIERNENYTSLLLTLCERSTTPDEIRRASVITFKNFIKRNWPSLDQSNSISIRDRNHIKEHIIDLMTR
;
A
#
# COMPACT_ATOMS: atom_id res chain seq x y z
N MET A 1 8.44 7.03 -4.49
CA MET A 1 7.78 8.06 -3.68
C MET A 1 8.57 8.24 -2.41
N GLU A 2 8.80 9.47 -1.97
CA GLU A 2 9.41 9.72 -0.66
C GLU A 2 8.38 9.44 0.45
N ILE A 3 8.84 8.91 1.58
CA ILE A 3 8.00 8.73 2.76
C ILE A 3 7.87 10.11 3.41
N ASN A 4 6.78 10.81 3.08
CA ASN A 4 6.46 12.12 3.65
C ASN A 4 4.98 12.20 4.01
N GLU A 5 4.62 13.17 4.84
CA GLU A 5 3.27 13.30 5.40
C GLU A 5 2.21 13.57 4.32
N GLN A 6 2.57 14.33 3.28
CA GLN A 6 1.70 14.61 2.14
C GLN A 6 1.32 13.34 1.37
N ASN A 7 2.29 12.44 1.13
CA ASN A 7 2.04 11.17 0.46
C ASN A 7 1.21 10.21 1.32
N LEU A 8 1.42 10.22 2.64
CA LEU A 8 0.60 9.44 3.58
C LEU A 8 -0.85 9.91 3.61
N GLU A 9 -1.07 11.23 3.61
CA GLU A 9 -2.41 11.83 3.59
C GLU A 9 -3.12 11.58 2.25
N ALA A 10 -2.41 11.75 1.13
CA ALA A 10 -2.93 11.44 -0.19
C ALA A 10 -3.32 9.95 -0.30
N LEU A 11 -2.44 9.04 0.13
CA LEU A 11 -2.71 7.60 0.11
C LEU A 11 -3.90 7.23 1.02
N SER A 12 -3.99 7.82 2.21
CA SER A 12 -5.12 7.65 3.12
C SER A 12 -6.44 8.10 2.47
N THR A 13 -6.41 9.21 1.74
CA THR A 13 -7.58 9.71 1.01
C THR A 13 -8.03 8.72 -0.07
N TYR A 14 -7.10 8.20 -0.88
CA TYR A 14 -7.43 7.20 -1.90
C TYR A 14 -7.95 5.90 -1.29
N LEU A 15 -7.32 5.41 -0.21
CA LEU A 15 -7.79 4.24 0.52
C LEU A 15 -9.21 4.45 1.06
N ARG A 16 -9.51 5.64 1.60
CA ARG A 16 -10.87 5.97 2.05
C ARG A 16 -11.89 5.92 0.92
N LYS A 17 -11.53 6.43 -0.27
CA LYS A 17 -12.38 6.39 -1.46
C LYS A 17 -12.66 4.96 -1.94
N THR A 18 -11.75 4.00 -1.71
CA THR A 18 -12.04 2.58 -1.99
C THR A 18 -13.14 1.98 -1.13
N LEU A 19 -13.48 2.63 -0.01
CA LEU A 19 -14.56 2.23 0.91
C LEU A 19 -15.88 2.97 0.63
N SER A 20 -15.93 3.87 -0.37
CA SER A 20 -17.14 4.64 -0.71
C SER A 20 -18.27 3.73 -1.20
N ALA A 21 -19.52 4.07 -0.91
CA ALA A 21 -20.68 3.36 -1.46
C ALA A 21 -20.84 3.60 -2.99
N ASN A 22 -20.22 4.65 -3.52
CA ASN A 22 -20.29 4.99 -4.94
C ASN A 22 -19.30 4.15 -5.76
N THR A 23 -19.83 3.32 -6.67
CA THR A 23 -19.04 2.44 -7.54
C THR A 23 -18.02 3.20 -8.39
N ASN A 24 -18.37 4.37 -8.94
CA ASN A 24 -17.46 5.12 -9.79
C ASN A 24 -16.26 5.66 -9.00
N GLU A 25 -16.51 6.15 -7.78
CA GLU A 25 -15.46 6.65 -6.90
C GLU A 25 -14.49 5.54 -6.47
N ARG A 26 -15.02 4.34 -6.18
CA ARG A 26 -14.20 3.17 -5.88
C ARG A 26 -13.30 2.76 -7.03
N LEU A 27 -13.86 2.68 -8.24
CA LEU A 27 -13.11 2.26 -9.44
C LEU A 27 -11.98 3.24 -9.78
N GLU A 28 -12.25 4.55 -9.69
CA GLU A 28 -11.23 5.57 -9.93
C GLU A 28 -10.13 5.55 -8.86
N ALA A 29 -10.50 5.31 -7.60
CA ALA A 29 -9.53 5.15 -6.52
C ALA A 29 -8.64 3.90 -6.74
N GLU A 30 -9.22 2.75 -7.10
CA GLU A 30 -8.46 1.53 -7.40
C GLU A 30 -7.53 1.70 -8.61
N LYS A 31 -8.01 2.39 -9.66
CA LYS A 31 -7.20 2.69 -10.84
C LYS A 31 -6.00 3.58 -10.48
N THR A 32 -6.22 4.58 -9.65
CA THR A 32 -5.16 5.47 -9.15
C THR A 32 -4.16 4.69 -8.29
N LEU A 33 -4.64 3.84 -7.37
CA LEU A 33 -3.78 2.98 -6.54
C LEU A 33 -2.89 2.06 -7.40
N LYS A 34 -3.43 1.49 -8.49
CA LYS A 34 -2.65 0.68 -9.46
C LYS A 34 -1.63 1.47 -10.27
N GLN A 35 -1.81 2.77 -10.43
CA GLN A 35 -0.82 3.61 -11.11
C GLN A 35 0.34 3.94 -10.16
N ILE A 36 0.04 4.26 -8.91
CA ILE A 36 1.05 4.62 -7.91
C ILE A 36 1.81 3.42 -7.35
N GLU A 37 1.28 2.19 -7.45
CA GLU A 37 1.94 0.99 -6.92
C GLU A 37 3.26 0.64 -7.61
N ARG A 38 3.54 1.26 -8.76
CA ARG A 38 4.82 1.15 -9.49
C ARG A 38 5.93 1.99 -8.87
N ASN A 39 5.59 2.93 -7.99
CA ASN A 39 6.56 3.80 -7.37
C ASN A 39 7.31 3.06 -6.26
N GLU A 40 8.62 3.25 -6.18
CA GLU A 40 9.40 2.75 -5.04
C GLU A 40 8.87 3.28 -3.71
N ASN A 41 9.02 2.50 -2.64
CA ASN A 41 8.55 2.79 -1.28
C ASN A 41 7.02 2.80 -1.12
N TYR A 42 6.24 2.45 -2.15
CA TYR A 42 4.79 2.31 -2.04
C TYR A 42 4.39 1.35 -0.90
N THR A 43 5.11 0.24 -0.79
CA THR A 43 4.90 -0.76 0.26
C THR A 43 5.25 -0.23 1.64
N SER A 44 6.32 0.55 1.77
CA SER A 44 6.70 1.21 3.03
C SER A 44 5.68 2.24 3.47
N LEU A 45 5.07 3.00 2.54
CA LEU A 45 3.96 3.92 2.85
C LEU A 45 2.74 3.17 3.41
N LEU A 46 2.35 2.06 2.78
CA LEU A 46 1.24 1.23 3.26
C LEU A 46 1.49 0.63 4.65
N LEU A 47 2.73 0.17 4.91
CA LEU A 47 3.13 -0.33 6.23
C LEU A 47 3.11 0.78 7.28
N THR A 48 3.63 1.98 6.94
CA THR A 48 3.60 3.14 7.83
C THR A 48 2.17 3.53 8.23
N LEU A 49 1.22 3.50 7.29
CA LEU A 49 -0.20 3.74 7.57
C LEU A 49 -0.83 2.65 8.44
N CYS A 50 -0.32 1.42 8.40
CA CYS A 50 -0.80 0.32 9.25
C CYS A 50 -0.33 0.48 10.70
N GLU A 51 0.93 0.91 10.88
CA GLU A 51 1.59 1.03 12.19
C GLU A 51 1.19 2.28 12.97
N ARG A 52 0.89 3.38 12.29
CA ARG A 52 0.48 4.64 12.95
C ARG A 52 -0.83 4.43 13.72
N SER A 53 -0.76 4.54 15.04
CA SER A 53 -1.93 4.50 15.93
C SER A 53 -2.89 5.68 15.73
N THR A 54 -2.41 6.78 15.14
CA THR A 54 -3.20 7.95 14.78
C THR A 54 -4.03 7.75 13.50
N THR A 55 -3.74 6.72 12.71
CA THR A 55 -4.48 6.42 11.49
C THR A 55 -5.81 5.74 11.84
N PRO A 56 -6.96 6.19 11.31
CA PRO A 56 -8.25 5.57 11.56
C PRO A 56 -8.25 4.08 11.20
N ASP A 57 -8.92 3.25 12.00
CA ASP A 57 -8.92 1.79 11.83
C ASP A 57 -9.42 1.32 10.46
N GLU A 58 -10.37 2.05 9.87
CA GLU A 58 -10.84 1.81 8.49
C GLU A 58 -9.72 1.93 7.46
N ILE A 59 -8.85 2.94 7.61
CA ILE A 59 -7.71 3.16 6.73
C ILE A 59 -6.62 2.14 7.01
N ARG A 60 -6.33 1.83 8.28
CA ARG A 60 -5.38 0.77 8.66
C ARG A 60 -5.75 -0.57 8.01
N ARG A 61 -7.03 -0.97 8.11
CA ARG A 61 -7.52 -2.19 7.46
C ARG A 61 -7.42 -2.14 5.93
N ALA A 62 -7.80 -1.02 5.31
CA ALA A 62 -7.70 -0.84 3.87
C ALA A 62 -6.23 -0.90 3.39
N SER A 63 -5.29 -0.31 4.13
CA SER A 63 -3.85 -0.38 3.87
C SER A 63 -3.34 -1.82 3.87
N VAL A 64 -3.69 -2.60 4.89
CA VAL A 64 -3.27 -4.02 5.01
C VAL A 64 -3.83 -4.88 3.89
N ILE A 65 -5.11 -4.71 3.56
CA ILE A 65 -5.75 -5.45 2.46
C ILE A 65 -5.07 -5.12 1.13
N THR A 66 -4.83 -3.83 0.87
CA THR A 66 -4.16 -3.34 -0.34
C THR A 66 -2.74 -3.88 -0.43
N PHE A 67 -1.99 -3.82 0.67
CA PHE A 67 -0.64 -4.38 0.77
C PHE A 67 -0.61 -5.87 0.47
N LYS A 68 -1.45 -6.68 1.13
CA LYS A 68 -1.54 -8.13 0.89
C LYS A 68 -1.84 -8.44 -0.58
N ASN A 69 -2.79 -7.72 -1.17
CA ASN A 69 -3.19 -7.92 -2.57
C ASN A 69 -2.08 -7.51 -3.55
N PHE A 70 -1.33 -6.45 -3.23
CA PHE A 70 -0.15 -6.02 -3.98
C PHE A 70 0.94 -7.09 -3.96
N ILE A 71 1.31 -7.60 -2.77
CA ILE A 71 2.32 -8.67 -2.64
C ILE A 71 1.88 -9.91 -3.42
N LYS A 72 0.64 -10.38 -3.23
CA LYS A 72 0.13 -11.56 -3.95
C LYS A 72 0.26 -11.43 -5.47
N ARG A 73 0.03 -10.23 -6.03
CA ARG A 73 0.09 -9.98 -7.47
C ARG A 73 1.52 -9.84 -8.00
N ASN A 74 2.39 -9.15 -7.27
CA ASN A 74 3.69 -8.71 -7.78
C ASN A 74 4.89 -9.52 -7.24
N TRP A 75 4.69 -10.41 -6.25
CA TRP A 75 5.76 -11.22 -5.66
C TRP A 75 6.38 -12.31 -6.56
N PRO A 76 5.60 -13.06 -7.41
CA PRO A 76 6.16 -14.14 -8.22
C PRO A 76 6.81 -13.66 -9.53
N SER A 77 6.57 -12.41 -9.95
CA SER A 77 7.13 -11.87 -11.20
C SER A 77 8.58 -11.42 -11.01
N LEU A 78 9.55 -12.33 -11.15
CA LEU A 78 10.96 -11.96 -11.33
C LEU A 78 11.27 -11.52 -12.78
N ASP A 79 10.46 -11.96 -13.75
CA ASP A 79 10.72 -11.80 -15.19
C ASP A 79 9.86 -10.72 -15.89
N GLN A 80 9.06 -9.93 -15.16
CA GLN A 80 8.21 -8.88 -15.74
C GLN A 80 8.59 -7.48 -15.28
N SER A 81 8.45 -6.50 -16.18
CA SER A 81 8.68 -5.06 -15.95
C SER A 81 7.89 -4.44 -14.78
N ASN A 82 6.88 -5.14 -14.24
CA ASN A 82 6.09 -4.74 -13.07
C ASN A 82 6.56 -5.42 -11.76
N SER A 83 7.80 -5.91 -11.69
CA SER A 83 8.34 -6.54 -10.49
C SER A 83 8.50 -5.54 -9.35
N ILE A 84 8.32 -6.00 -8.12
CA ILE A 84 8.67 -5.23 -6.92
C ILE A 84 10.19 -4.98 -6.95
N SER A 85 10.60 -3.73 -6.73
CA SER A 85 12.03 -3.39 -6.64
C SER A 85 12.73 -4.28 -5.61
N ILE A 86 13.97 -4.70 -5.89
CA ILE A 86 14.77 -5.56 -5.00
C ILE A 86 14.89 -4.92 -3.61
N ARG A 87 15.04 -3.59 -3.55
CA ARG A 87 15.10 -2.84 -2.29
C ARG A 87 13.83 -3.02 -1.47
N ASP A 88 12.68 -2.77 -2.09
CA ASP A 88 11.37 -2.92 -1.42
C ASP A 88 11.15 -4.38 -1.00
N ARG A 89 11.58 -5.35 -1.82
CA ARG A 89 11.45 -6.77 -1.51
C ARG A 89 12.26 -7.18 -0.26
N ASN A 90 13.47 -6.66 -0.10
CA ASN A 90 14.28 -6.88 1.10
C ASN A 90 13.66 -6.20 2.31
N HIS A 91 13.25 -4.93 2.16
CA HIS A 91 12.59 -4.18 3.23
C HIS A 91 11.34 -4.90 3.75
N ILE A 92 10.50 -5.43 2.85
CA ILE A 92 9.32 -6.22 3.21
C ILE A 92 9.72 -7.46 4.02
N LYS A 93 10.73 -8.22 3.59
CA LYS A 93 11.17 -9.43 4.29
C LYS A 93 11.66 -9.13 5.71
N GLU A 94 12.38 -8.02 5.89
CA GLU A 94 12.91 -7.60 7.18
C GLU A 94 11.81 -7.15 8.14
N HIS A 95 10.82 -6.39 7.67
CA HIS A 95 9.86 -5.72 8.55
C HIS A 95 8.54 -6.47 8.74
N ILE A 96 8.19 -7.42 7.85
CA ILE A 96 6.86 -8.05 7.90
C ILE A 96 6.64 -8.92 9.14
N ILE A 97 7.69 -9.56 9.65
CA ILE A 97 7.60 -10.42 10.85
C ILE A 97 7.35 -9.56 12.08
N ASP A 98 8.13 -8.50 12.25
CA ASP A 98 7.97 -7.55 13.35
C ASP A 98 6.58 -6.94 13.39
N LEU A 99 6.02 -6.60 12.22
CA LEU A 99 4.65 -6.12 12.09
C LEU A 99 3.60 -7.12 12.58
N MET A 100 3.80 -8.42 12.34
CA MET A 100 2.84 -9.46 12.73
C MET A 100 2.93 -9.86 14.21
N THR A 101 4.08 -9.62 14.83
CA THR A 101 4.35 -10.04 16.23
C THR A 101 4.10 -8.95 17.27
N ARG A 102 3.80 -7.74 16.84
CA ARG A 102 3.42 -6.61 17.70
C ARG A 102 1.90 -6.53 17.86
#